data_AF-A0A1G0B9I2-F1
#
_entry.id   AF-A0A1G0B9I2-F1
#
_cell.length_a   1.000
_cell.length_b   1.000
_cell.length_c   1.000
_cell.angle_alpha   90.00
_cell.angle_beta   90.00
_cell.angle_gamma   90.00
#
_symmetry.space_group_name_H-M   'P 1'
#
loop_
_entity.id
_entity.type
_entity.pdbx_description
1 polymer ?
#
loop_
_entity_poly.entity_id
_entity_poly.type
_entity_poly.pdbx_seq_one_letter_code
_entity_poly.pdbx_strand_id
1 'polypeptide(L)'
;MIYGSEQFLKDFEEIGYTPELVKGNDGQTYAVFKEFEIEIGKFSGRVIDLGLLIFPDYPRIVHNSIHVKATPQLFEKTDKIDGVRNILDSGLGSEWRYWSYRFNAVPEDNAMHLMSQINGVFKRA
;
A
#
# COMPACT_ATOMS: atom_id res chain seq x y z
N MET A 1 15.00 -20.19 -3.37
CA MET A 1 13.69 -19.58 -3.07
C MET A 1 13.89 -18.08 -3.10
N ILE A 2 13.11 -17.39 -3.91
CA ILE A 2 13.15 -15.92 -4.02
C ILE A 2 12.22 -15.40 -2.91
N TYR A 3 12.65 -14.38 -2.19
CA TYR A 3 11.91 -13.75 -1.09
C TYR A 3 12.05 -12.23 -1.16
N GLY A 4 11.23 -11.51 -0.40
CA GLY A 4 11.35 -10.07 -0.27
C GLY A 4 10.94 -9.33 -1.54
N SER A 5 11.69 -8.30 -1.90
CA SER A 5 11.34 -7.39 -3.01
C SER A 5 11.29 -8.08 -4.37
N GLU A 6 12.16 -9.05 -4.64
CA GLU A 6 12.16 -9.77 -5.92
C GLU A 6 10.90 -10.62 -6.11
N GLN A 7 10.49 -11.33 -5.06
CA GLN A 7 9.26 -12.13 -5.09
C GLN A 7 8.04 -11.23 -5.18
N PHE A 8 8.04 -10.11 -4.44
CA PHE A 8 6.98 -9.11 -4.49
C PHE A 8 6.77 -8.57 -5.90
N LEU A 9 7.84 -8.12 -6.58
CA LEU A 9 7.73 -7.61 -7.95
C LEU A 9 7.14 -8.66 -8.89
N LYS A 10 7.66 -9.89 -8.82
CA LYS A 10 7.21 -10.98 -9.66
C LYS A 10 5.72 -11.30 -9.46
N ASP A 11 5.27 -11.42 -8.21
CA ASP A 11 3.87 -11.77 -7.90
C ASP A 11 2.90 -10.69 -8.40
N PHE A 12 3.28 -9.42 -8.31
CA PHE A 12 2.47 -8.31 -8.81
C PHE A 12 2.53 -8.15 -10.33
N GLU A 13 3.67 -8.43 -10.98
CA GLU A 13 3.79 -8.49 -12.43
C GLU A 13 2.91 -9.58 -13.04
N GLU A 14 2.83 -10.76 -12.40
CA GLU A 14 1.98 -11.88 -12.86
C GLU A 14 0.48 -11.53 -12.87
N ILE A 15 0.04 -10.61 -11.99
CA ILE A 15 -1.34 -10.12 -11.95
C ILE A 15 -1.53 -8.78 -12.70
N GLY A 16 -0.50 -8.33 -13.43
CA GLY A 16 -0.59 -7.18 -14.35
C GLY A 16 -0.24 -5.81 -13.75
N TYR A 17 0.32 -5.76 -12.53
CA TYR A 17 0.82 -4.51 -11.94
C TYR A 17 2.33 -4.42 -12.08
N THR A 18 2.85 -3.20 -12.28
CA THR A 18 4.28 -2.92 -12.39
C THR A 18 4.75 -1.99 -11.27
N PRO A 19 4.85 -2.48 -10.02
CA PRO A 19 5.33 -1.67 -8.91
C PRO A 19 6.79 -1.24 -9.10
N GLU A 20 7.10 0.01 -8.79
CA GLU A 20 8.45 0.54 -8.76
C GLU A 20 9.03 0.47 -7.34
N LEU A 21 10.26 -0.03 -7.19
CA LEU A 21 10.95 -0.01 -5.90
C LEU A 21 11.53 1.38 -5.63
N VAL A 22 11.07 2.01 -4.56
CA VAL A 22 11.52 3.33 -4.11
C VAL A 22 12.08 3.23 -2.70
N LYS A 23 13.21 3.89 -2.46
CA LYS A 23 13.76 4.02 -1.11
C LYS A 23 13.18 5.25 -0.43
N GLY A 24 12.56 5.06 0.73
CA GLY A 24 12.00 6.14 1.54
C GLY A 24 13.08 6.96 2.26
N ASN A 25 12.68 8.10 2.79
CA ASN A 25 13.51 8.99 3.61
C ASN A 25 13.90 8.36 4.96
N ASP A 26 13.17 7.34 5.38
CA ASP A 26 13.46 6.51 6.55
C ASP A 26 14.44 5.36 6.25
N GLY A 27 14.91 5.25 5.00
CA GLY A 27 15.84 4.23 4.55
C GLY A 27 15.22 2.88 4.20
N GLN A 28 13.89 2.74 4.31
CA GLN A 28 13.17 1.52 3.98
C GLN A 28 12.82 1.43 2.48
N THR A 29 12.56 0.22 2.00
CA THR A 29 12.20 -0.03 0.59
C THR A 29 10.70 -0.22 0.46
N TYR A 30 10.11 0.55 -0.45
CA TYR A 30 8.68 0.53 -0.75
C TYR A 30 8.45 0.08 -2.19
N ALA A 31 7.38 -0.67 -2.43
CA ALA A 31 6.80 -0.83 -3.76
C ALA A 31 5.79 0.30 -3.99
N VAL A 32 5.95 1.04 -5.07
CA VAL A 32 5.05 2.13 -5.47
C VAL A 32 4.34 1.76 -6.76
N PHE A 33 3.02 1.70 -6.69
CA PHE A 33 2.11 1.60 -7.83
C PHE A 33 1.71 3.02 -8.23
N LYS A 34 2.25 3.50 -9.34
CA LYS A 34 1.87 4.79 -9.92
C LYS A 34 0.54 4.70 -10.63
N GLU A 35 -0.19 5.82 -10.66
CA GLU A 35 -1.46 5.94 -11.39
C GLU A 35 -2.48 4.83 -11.02
N PHE A 36 -2.45 4.40 -9.76
CA PHE A 36 -3.38 3.42 -9.23
C PHE A 36 -4.79 4.02 -9.18
N GLU A 37 -5.70 3.47 -9.99
CA GLU A 37 -7.11 3.85 -9.97
C GLU A 37 -7.84 3.13 -8.84
N ILE A 38 -8.53 3.89 -7.99
CA ILE A 38 -9.40 3.33 -6.97
C ILE A 38 -10.71 2.90 -7.62
N GLU A 39 -11.01 1.62 -7.64
CA GLU A 39 -12.22 1.10 -8.27
C GLU A 39 -13.46 1.22 -7.36
N ILE A 40 -13.29 1.15 -6.03
CA ILE A 40 -14.40 0.98 -5.08
C ILE A 40 -14.34 1.92 -3.88
N GLY A 41 -15.51 2.16 -3.27
CA GLY A 41 -15.67 3.04 -2.12
C GLY A 41 -15.90 4.50 -2.53
N LYS A 42 -15.84 5.42 -1.56
CA LYS A 42 -16.17 6.84 -1.78
C LYS A 42 -15.17 7.60 -2.65
N PHE A 43 -13.99 7.01 -2.88
CA PHE A 43 -12.93 7.56 -3.72
C PHE A 43 -12.85 6.87 -5.08
N SER A 44 -13.88 6.09 -5.46
CA SER A 44 -13.93 5.42 -6.76
C SER A 44 -13.72 6.42 -7.92
N GLY A 45 -12.92 6.02 -8.92
CA GLY A 45 -12.53 6.82 -10.08
C GLY A 45 -11.40 7.83 -9.82
N ARG A 46 -10.82 7.83 -8.61
CA ARG A 46 -9.65 8.65 -8.30
C ARG A 46 -8.37 7.89 -8.67
N VAL A 47 -7.47 8.57 -9.36
CA VAL A 47 -6.11 8.10 -9.64
C VAL A 47 -5.17 8.63 -8.56
N ILE A 48 -4.39 7.72 -7.96
CA ILE A 48 -3.44 8.01 -6.87
C ILE A 48 -2.12 7.28 -7.11
N ASP A 49 -1.09 7.65 -6.37
CA ASP A 49 0.06 6.77 -6.19
C ASP A 49 -0.10 6.01 -4.88
N LEU A 50 0.08 4.69 -4.94
CA LEU A 50 -0.05 3.77 -3.82
C LEU A 50 1.32 3.17 -3.47
N GLY A 51 1.72 3.26 -2.21
CA GLY A 51 2.97 2.72 -1.70
C GLY A 51 2.73 1.63 -0.66
N LEU A 52 3.52 0.56 -0.74
CA LEU A 52 3.54 -0.53 0.24
C LEU A 52 4.96 -0.75 0.73
N LEU A 53 5.13 -0.87 2.04
CA LEU A 53 6.42 -1.20 2.62
C LEU A 53 6.71 -2.69 2.44
N ILE A 54 7.86 -3.02 1.86
CA ILE A 54 8.27 -4.40 1.59
C ILE A 54 9.17 -4.89 2.72
N PHE A 55 8.84 -6.03 3.30
CA PHE A 55 9.73 -6.74 4.21
C PHE A 55 10.57 -7.80 3.48
N PRO A 56 11.80 -8.07 3.94
CA PRO A 56 12.66 -9.12 3.37
C PRO A 56 12.03 -10.51 3.35
N ASP A 57 11.10 -10.79 4.28
CA ASP A 57 10.45 -12.09 4.44
C ASP A 57 9.14 -12.24 3.65
N TYR A 58 8.78 -11.29 2.79
CA TYR A 58 7.63 -11.44 1.88
C TYR A 58 7.74 -12.74 1.05
N PRO A 59 6.65 -13.52 0.86
CA PRO A 59 5.24 -13.24 1.21
C PRO A 59 4.83 -13.64 2.64
N ARG A 60 5.74 -14.13 3.48
CA ARG A 60 5.38 -14.61 4.84
C ARG A 60 4.92 -13.48 5.76
N ILE A 61 5.44 -12.28 5.55
CA ILE A 61 5.11 -11.09 6.33
C ILE A 61 4.81 -9.95 5.37
N VAL A 62 3.71 -9.25 5.62
CA VAL A 62 3.32 -8.01 4.94
C VAL A 62 3.22 -6.90 5.98
N HIS A 63 3.67 -5.69 5.63
CA HIS A 63 3.57 -4.56 6.54
C HIS A 63 2.12 -4.12 6.74
N ASN A 64 1.78 -3.70 7.96
CA ASN A 64 0.41 -3.30 8.33
C ASN A 64 0.09 -1.84 7.94
N SER A 65 0.36 -1.46 6.70
CA SER A 65 0.02 -0.12 6.21
C SER A 65 -0.07 -0.01 4.70
N ILE A 66 -0.78 1.03 4.28
CA ILE A 66 -0.66 1.57 2.92
C ILE A 66 -0.18 3.02 2.99
N HIS A 67 0.47 3.47 1.94
CA HIS A 67 0.93 4.83 1.78
C HIS A 67 0.23 5.42 0.57
N VAL A 68 -0.41 6.57 0.72
CA VAL A 68 -1.23 7.17 -0.34
C VAL A 68 -0.70 8.56 -0.65
N LYS A 69 -0.41 8.83 -1.92
CA LYS A 69 -0.16 10.17 -2.45
C LYS A 69 -1.23 10.49 -3.49
N ALA A 70 -1.96 11.58 -3.28
CA ALA A 70 -3.03 12.02 -4.17
C ALA A 70 -3.11 13.55 -4.19
N THR A 71 -3.60 14.11 -5.31
CA THR A 71 -3.81 15.56 -5.43
C THR A 71 -5.24 15.85 -5.88
N PRO A 72 -6.11 16.46 -5.05
CA PRO A 72 -5.94 16.70 -3.61
C PRO A 72 -5.86 15.39 -2.81
N GLN A 73 -5.31 15.44 -1.61
CA GLN A 73 -5.16 14.26 -0.78
C GLN A 73 -6.53 13.64 -0.41
N LEU A 74 -6.61 12.31 -0.32
CA LEU A 74 -7.87 11.62 0.03
C LEU A 74 -8.26 11.80 1.50
N PHE A 75 -7.27 11.70 2.39
CA PHE A 75 -7.40 12.05 3.80
C PHE A 75 -6.16 12.75 4.30
N GLU A 76 -6.37 13.74 5.15
CA GLU A 76 -5.35 14.42 5.91
C GLU A 76 -5.17 13.83 7.31
N LYS A 77 -4.09 14.24 7.98
CA LYS A 77 -3.79 13.81 9.36
C LYS A 77 -4.90 14.15 10.35
N THR A 78 -5.70 15.17 10.05
CA THR A 78 -6.86 15.58 10.84
C THR A 78 -8.04 14.60 10.71
N ASP A 79 -8.08 13.78 9.65
CA ASP A 79 -9.14 12.80 9.41
C ASP A 79 -8.90 11.46 10.11
N LYS A 80 -7.92 11.42 11.02
CA LYS A 80 -7.68 10.28 11.90
C LYS A 80 -8.90 10.01 12.77
N ILE A 81 -9.19 8.74 12.99
CA ILE A 81 -10.24 8.28 13.89
C ILE A 81 -9.57 7.36 14.90
N ASP A 82 -9.52 7.77 16.16
CA ASP A 82 -8.84 7.02 17.21
C ASP A 82 -9.39 5.59 17.31
N GLY A 83 -8.48 4.61 17.31
CA GLY A 83 -8.81 3.19 17.34
C GLY A 83 -9.34 2.60 16.01
N VAL A 84 -9.55 3.41 14.97
CA VAL A 84 -10.12 2.96 13.69
C VAL A 84 -9.19 3.23 12.51
N ARG A 85 -8.71 4.47 12.36
CA ARG A 85 -7.88 4.90 11.23
C ARG A 85 -6.82 5.88 11.71
N ASN A 86 -5.58 5.42 11.78
CA ASN A 86 -4.45 6.28 12.07
C ASN A 86 -3.83 6.78 10.76
N ILE A 87 -3.78 8.10 10.59
CA ILE A 87 -3.19 8.75 9.42
C ILE A 87 -2.00 9.58 9.89
N LEU A 88 -0.82 9.22 9.41
CA LEU A 88 0.45 9.80 9.82
C LEU A 88 1.26 10.28 8.61
N ASP A 89 2.35 10.99 8.90
CA ASP A 89 3.36 11.27 7.89
C ASP A 89 4.02 9.96 7.42
N SER A 90 4.26 9.87 6.12
CA SER A 90 4.82 8.68 5.48
C SER A 90 6.34 8.79 5.36
N GLY A 91 7.04 7.66 5.53
CA GLY A 91 8.48 7.54 5.25
C GLY A 91 8.85 7.84 3.78
N LEU A 92 7.89 7.73 2.85
CA LEU A 92 8.08 8.07 1.42
C LEU A 92 8.17 9.58 1.13
N GLY A 93 7.82 10.44 2.09
CA GLY A 93 7.90 11.90 1.93
C GLY A 93 6.63 12.63 2.34
N SER A 94 6.71 13.96 2.40
CA SER A 94 5.65 14.83 2.91
C SER A 94 4.37 14.87 2.07
N GLU A 95 4.44 14.45 0.81
CA GLU A 95 3.29 14.32 -0.09
C GLU A 95 2.49 13.03 0.16
N TRP A 96 3.07 12.09 0.90
CA TRP A 96 2.47 10.80 1.18
C TRP A 96 1.81 10.79 2.55
N ARG A 97 0.74 10.00 2.70
CA ARG A 97 0.09 9.74 3.98
C ARG A 97 0.16 8.26 4.29
N TYR A 98 0.67 7.92 5.46
CA TYR A 98 0.63 6.58 6.02
C TYR A 98 -0.78 6.31 6.55
N TRP A 99 -1.40 5.21 6.15
CA TRP A 99 -2.66 4.73 6.70
C TRP A 99 -2.42 3.38 7.37
N SER A 100 -2.70 3.31 8.67
CA SER A 100 -2.61 2.04 9.39
C SER A 100 -3.68 1.08 8.90
N TYR A 101 -3.30 -0.12 8.47
CA TYR A 101 -4.26 -1.15 8.11
C TYR A 101 -3.64 -2.53 8.33
N ARG A 102 -4.32 -3.39 9.09
CA ARG A 102 -3.84 -4.75 9.33
C ARG A 102 -4.27 -5.66 8.18
N PHE A 103 -3.30 -6.12 7.41
CA PHE A 103 -3.54 -7.16 6.42
C PHE A 103 -3.58 -8.52 7.11
N ASN A 104 -4.53 -9.35 6.71
CA ASN A 104 -4.58 -10.75 7.13
C ASN A 104 -3.68 -11.56 6.20
N ALA A 105 -2.36 -11.39 6.36
CA ALA A 105 -1.40 -12.12 5.56
C ALA A 105 -1.50 -13.64 5.87
N VAL A 106 -1.81 -14.45 4.87
CA VAL A 106 -1.69 -15.92 4.97
C VAL A 106 -0.40 -16.41 4.30
N PRO A 107 0.19 -17.55 4.69
CA PRO A 107 1.47 -18.01 4.14
C PRO A 107 1.50 -18.22 2.62
N GLU A 108 0.31 -18.40 2.03
CA GLU A 108 0.08 -18.60 0.60
C GLU A 108 -0.48 -17.33 -0.07
N ASP A 109 -0.37 -16.17 0.58
CA ASP A 109 -0.94 -14.92 0.05
C ASP A 109 -0.31 -14.58 -1.29
N ASN A 110 -1.10 -14.78 -2.34
CA ASN A 110 -0.80 -14.27 -3.65
C ASN A 110 -1.02 -12.75 -3.68
N ALA A 111 -0.29 -12.06 -4.56
CA ALA A 111 -0.46 -10.62 -4.78
C ALA A 111 -1.93 -10.23 -5.04
N MET A 112 -2.73 -11.13 -5.63
CA MET A 112 -4.16 -10.93 -5.87
C MET A 112 -4.96 -10.79 -4.57
N HIS A 113 -4.68 -11.59 -3.55
CA HIS A 113 -5.34 -11.50 -2.25
C HIS A 113 -4.93 -10.21 -1.54
N LEU A 114 -3.64 -9.87 -1.56
CA LEU A 114 -3.16 -8.60 -1.01
C LEU A 114 -3.84 -7.40 -1.70
N MET A 115 -3.94 -7.42 -3.03
CA MET A 115 -4.62 -6.37 -3.79
C MET A 115 -6.12 -6.28 -3.46
N SER A 116 -6.79 -7.42 -3.29
CA SER A 116 -8.19 -7.46 -2.82
C SER A 116 -8.35 -6.83 -1.44
N GLN A 117 -7.41 -7.08 -0.52
CA GLN A 117 -7.41 -6.44 0.79
C GLN A 117 -7.16 -4.92 0.72
N ILE A 118 -6.26 -4.48 -0.16
CA ILE A 118 -6.01 -3.05 -0.44
C ILE A 118 -7.28 -2.36 -0.94
N ASN A 119 -7.97 -2.96 -1.92
CA ASN A 119 -9.26 -2.46 -2.38
C ASN A 119 -10.29 -2.41 -1.23
N GLY A 120 -10.25 -3.40 -0.34
CA GLY A 120 -11.03 -3.40 0.90
C GLY A 120 -10.72 -2.26 1.87
N VAL A 121 -9.54 -1.63 1.81
CA VAL A 121 -9.23 -0.40 2.56
C VAL A 121 -10.06 0.76 2.03
N PHE A 122 -10.05 0.97 0.72
CA PHE A 122 -10.80 2.05 0.08
C PHE A 122 -12.32 1.89 0.19
N LYS A 123 -12.81 0.64 0.18
CA LYS A 123 -14.23 0.34 0.42
C LYS A 123 -14.74 0.82 1.78
N ARG A 124 -13.91 0.80 2.82
CA ARG A 124 -14.26 1.16 4.20
C ARG A 124 -13.88 2.59 4.59
N ALA A 125 -13.29 3.34 3.66
CA ALA A 125 -12.72 4.66 3.89
C ALA A 125 -13.78 5.74 4.22
#